data_AF-A0A1Q5L4U2-F1
#
_entry.id   AF-A0A1Q5L4U2-F1
#
_cell.length_a   1.000
_cell.length_b   1.000
_cell.length_c   1.000
_cell.angle_alpha   90.00
_cell.angle_beta   90.00
_cell.angle_gamma   90.00
#
_symmetry.space_group_name_H-M   'P 1'
#
loop_
_entity.id
_entity.type
_entity.pdbx_description
1 polymer ?
#
loop_
_entity_poly.entity_id
_entity_poly.type
_entity_poly.pdbx_seq_one_letter_code
_entity_poly.pdbx_strand_id
1 'polypeptide(L)'
;MTDDLDDVLADPARLLTADRAALRDRLSHDDRARGVGGEVFLQAEAIFGGAEVTPAEFASWLHFAAKATGHDAYADRIAAAGPGMPWRTVWAWWRPAHWFPVHPSLNGDYFRVRRCVDGPRELVEVTDQRGPLWLDAATGHRATGVDEAALTDAPTATGAAEAPALYDLDLFLPEEWEDAVAFAADGGRTRHLVESVHGIAVVETDADALRDWPRGAGLDPTSAEEPPPGPAPAVRRPTGPLTAARVDDAFGGARHVVRIAESDLPEGLIHAGSRRYLRDVGLPAWWVCHSAQYETHPLDAMRPPAVDALPDESLPDGVAAADLIAFGATEYGELYLHRHDGTVHIRSRLTRRTDEVLVPLAPDLDVFTRALEAVDRYRNACWHPYPVEGGQEDVTELFLAELAELAPDLSDQDTATGRVWSWLYAGITELGADGY
;
A
#
# COMPACT_ATOMS: atom_id res chain seq x y z
N MET A 1 -20.71 31.78 0.19
CA MET A 1 -21.38 30.60 0.81
C MET A 1 -20.47 29.38 0.85
N THR A 2 -19.46 29.28 -0.03
CA THR A 2 -18.34 28.33 0.06
C THR A 2 -17.43 28.62 1.26
N ASP A 3 -17.14 29.90 1.54
CA ASP A 3 -16.31 30.34 2.68
C ASP A 3 -16.77 29.80 4.05
N ASP A 4 -18.08 29.58 4.23
CA ASP A 4 -18.64 29.04 5.48
C ASP A 4 -18.39 27.52 5.63
N LEU A 5 -18.30 26.77 4.52
CA LEU A 5 -17.98 25.34 4.56
C LEU A 5 -16.48 25.13 4.82
N ASP A 6 -15.65 25.88 4.10
CA ASP A 6 -14.19 25.78 4.23
C ASP A 6 -13.74 26.20 5.64
N ASP A 7 -14.37 27.22 6.24
CA ASP A 7 -14.12 27.64 7.62
C ASP A 7 -14.51 26.56 8.64
N VAL A 8 -15.60 25.82 8.40
CA VAL A 8 -16.03 24.70 9.28
C VAL A 8 -15.07 23.52 9.15
N LEU A 9 -14.70 23.14 7.93
CA LEU A 9 -13.77 22.05 7.68
C LEU A 9 -12.35 22.37 8.16
N ALA A 10 -11.92 23.64 8.11
CA ALA A 10 -10.59 24.03 8.56
C ALA A 10 -10.47 24.10 10.09
N ASP A 11 -11.58 24.14 10.84
CA ASP A 11 -11.63 24.25 12.30
C ASP A 11 -12.26 23.01 12.96
N PRO A 12 -11.45 22.10 13.53
CA PRO A 12 -11.95 20.89 14.19
C PRO A 12 -13.01 21.16 15.26
N ALA A 13 -12.95 22.28 15.99
CA ALA A 13 -13.96 22.60 17.00
C ALA A 13 -15.34 22.85 16.37
N ARG A 14 -15.39 23.49 15.20
CA ARG A 14 -16.63 23.69 14.44
C ARG A 14 -17.09 22.40 13.80
N LEU A 15 -16.17 21.67 13.16
CA LEU A 15 -16.43 20.40 12.50
C LEU A 15 -17.11 19.40 13.44
N LEU A 16 -16.62 19.24 14.68
CA LEU A 16 -17.18 18.31 15.66
C LEU A 16 -18.60 18.66 16.13
N THR A 17 -19.03 19.90 15.95
CA THR A 17 -20.38 20.36 16.31
C THR A 17 -21.32 20.48 15.12
N ALA A 18 -20.80 20.32 13.90
CA ALA A 18 -21.56 20.45 12.68
C ALA A 18 -22.40 19.20 12.42
N ASP A 19 -23.53 19.39 11.74
CA ASP A 19 -24.34 18.29 11.23
C ASP A 19 -23.59 17.62 10.06
N ARG A 20 -23.19 16.36 10.26
CA ARG A 20 -22.41 15.60 9.26
C ARG A 20 -23.17 15.40 7.95
N ALA A 21 -24.48 15.14 8.00
CA ALA A 21 -25.29 14.96 6.79
C ALA A 21 -25.37 16.27 6.00
N ALA A 22 -25.56 17.40 6.69
CA ALA A 22 -25.55 18.72 6.06
C ALA A 22 -24.17 19.08 5.48
N LEU A 23 -23.07 18.63 6.11
CA LEU A 23 -21.73 18.80 5.56
C LEU A 23 -21.56 17.99 4.27
N ARG A 24 -21.97 16.71 4.26
CA ARG A 24 -21.95 15.86 3.05
C ARG A 24 -22.67 16.48 1.87
N ASP A 25 -23.90 16.97 2.09
CA ASP A 25 -24.73 17.57 1.03
C ASP A 25 -24.09 18.82 0.41
N ARG A 26 -23.20 19.50 1.16
CA ARG A 26 -22.48 20.69 0.70
C ARG A 26 -21.14 20.35 0.05
N LEU A 27 -20.61 19.14 0.22
CA LEU A 27 -19.37 18.70 -0.41
C LEU A 27 -19.65 18.40 -1.89
N SER A 28 -18.88 19.02 -2.78
CA SER A 28 -18.91 18.71 -4.22
C SER A 28 -18.21 17.38 -4.51
N HIS A 29 -18.18 16.94 -5.77
CA HIS A 29 -17.30 15.84 -6.23
C HIS A 29 -15.94 16.33 -6.75
N ASP A 30 -15.72 17.65 -6.86
CA ASP A 30 -14.46 18.24 -7.37
C ASP A 30 -13.43 18.51 -6.25
N ASP A 31 -12.40 17.66 -6.15
CA ASP A 31 -11.48 17.55 -5.02
C ASP A 31 -10.48 18.70 -4.84
N ARG A 32 -10.24 19.47 -5.90
CA ARG A 32 -9.17 20.49 -5.92
C ARG A 32 -9.37 21.65 -4.95
N ALA A 33 -10.53 21.73 -4.28
CA ALA A 33 -10.92 22.84 -3.41
C ALA A 33 -11.00 22.50 -1.90
N ARG A 34 -10.93 21.23 -1.46
CA ARG A 34 -11.43 20.85 -0.12
C ARG A 34 -10.46 20.98 1.06
N GLY A 35 -9.20 21.33 0.81
CA GLY A 35 -8.17 21.42 1.85
C GLY A 35 -8.02 20.15 2.70
N VAL A 36 -7.22 20.22 3.75
CA VAL A 36 -6.95 19.07 4.65
C VAL A 36 -8.22 18.62 5.39
N GLY A 37 -9.07 19.56 5.81
CA GLY A 37 -10.25 19.25 6.61
C GLY A 37 -11.30 18.43 5.87
N GLY A 38 -11.62 18.79 4.62
CA GLY A 38 -12.58 18.04 3.81
C GLY A 38 -12.06 16.66 3.44
N GLU A 39 -10.76 16.53 3.18
CA GLU A 39 -10.10 15.25 2.92
C GLU A 39 -10.16 14.31 4.14
N VAL A 40 -9.80 14.81 5.33
CA VAL A 40 -9.88 14.04 6.57
C VAL A 40 -11.31 13.61 6.89
N PHE A 41 -12.29 14.50 6.66
CA PHE A 41 -13.70 14.18 6.86
C PHE A 41 -14.16 13.02 5.95
N LEU A 42 -13.87 13.10 4.66
CA LEU A 42 -14.25 12.05 3.70
C LEU A 42 -13.52 10.73 3.97
N GLN A 43 -12.25 10.78 4.37
CA GLN A 43 -11.49 9.57 4.74
C GLN A 43 -12.04 8.94 6.02
N ALA A 44 -12.44 9.74 7.01
CA ALA A 44 -13.08 9.21 8.21
C ALA A 44 -14.38 8.49 7.87
N GLU A 45 -15.26 9.10 7.05
CA GLU A 45 -16.51 8.44 6.63
C GLU A 45 -16.27 7.23 5.70
N ALA A 46 -15.19 7.21 4.91
CA ALA A 46 -14.85 6.06 4.07
C ALA A 46 -14.35 4.84 4.87
N ILE A 47 -13.61 5.08 5.96
CA ILE A 47 -13.04 4.02 6.83
C ILE A 47 -14.07 3.52 7.85
N PHE A 48 -14.77 4.46 8.48
CA PHE A 48 -15.75 4.15 9.53
C PHE A 48 -17.14 3.80 8.97
N GLY A 49 -17.52 4.43 7.86
CA GLY A 49 -18.87 4.34 7.31
C GLY A 49 -19.83 5.45 7.80
N GLY A 50 -21.10 5.30 7.41
CA GLY A 50 -22.11 6.36 7.52
C GLY A 50 -22.84 6.47 8.87
N ALA A 51 -22.57 5.58 9.82
CA ALA A 51 -23.36 5.43 11.05
C ALA A 51 -23.43 6.69 11.92
N GLU A 52 -24.59 6.93 12.52
CA GLU A 52 -24.77 8.01 13.50
C GLU A 52 -24.07 7.66 14.81
N VAL A 53 -23.05 8.45 15.17
CA VAL A 53 -22.29 8.27 16.42
C VAL A 53 -22.21 9.57 17.20
N THR A 54 -21.77 9.48 18.45
CA THR A 54 -21.53 10.67 19.27
C THR A 54 -20.43 11.55 18.66
N PRO A 55 -20.44 12.87 18.90
CA PRO A 55 -19.35 13.75 18.46
C PRO A 55 -17.96 13.32 18.97
N ALA A 56 -17.90 12.71 20.16
CA ALA A 56 -16.66 12.21 20.73
C ALA A 56 -16.12 10.98 19.97
N GLU A 57 -17.00 10.06 19.56
CA GLU A 57 -16.61 8.91 18.74
C GLU A 57 -16.16 9.37 17.34
N PHE A 58 -16.92 10.28 16.73
CA PHE A 58 -16.55 10.81 15.42
C PHE A 58 -15.22 11.59 15.46
N ALA A 59 -14.90 12.25 16.59
CA ALA A 59 -13.60 12.87 16.79
C ALA A 59 -12.45 11.85 16.74
N SER A 60 -12.63 10.66 17.32
CA SER A 60 -11.64 9.58 17.23
C SER A 60 -11.42 9.13 15.78
N TRP A 61 -12.49 9.01 14.99
CA TRP A 61 -12.41 8.66 13.56
C TRP A 61 -11.76 9.74 12.71
N LEU A 62 -12.08 11.01 12.94
CA LEU A 62 -11.37 12.13 12.30
C LEU A 62 -9.89 12.13 12.67
N HIS A 63 -9.56 11.85 13.92
CA HIS A 63 -8.19 11.75 14.39
C HIS A 63 -7.46 10.58 13.71
N PHE A 64 -8.11 9.42 13.59
CA PHE A 64 -7.58 8.25 12.88
C PHE A 64 -7.32 8.56 11.41
N ALA A 65 -8.31 9.11 10.69
CA ALA A 65 -8.17 9.48 9.29
C ALA A 65 -7.06 10.50 9.07
N ALA A 66 -6.93 11.51 9.95
CA ALA A 66 -5.84 12.48 9.89
C ALA A 66 -4.46 11.82 10.07
N LYS A 67 -4.34 10.85 10.98
CA LYS A 67 -3.08 10.10 11.17
C LYS A 67 -2.77 9.19 9.99
N ALA A 68 -3.76 8.46 9.47
CA ALA A 68 -3.61 7.56 8.31
C ALA A 68 -3.21 8.33 7.03
N THR A 69 -3.67 9.57 6.88
CA THR A 69 -3.34 10.45 5.75
C THR A 69 -2.07 11.29 5.95
N GLY A 70 -1.40 11.18 7.10
CA GLY A 70 -0.17 11.93 7.41
C GLY A 70 -0.39 13.41 7.76
N HIS A 71 -1.61 13.78 8.16
CA HIS A 71 -1.97 15.14 8.58
C HIS A 71 -1.83 15.33 10.10
N ASP A 72 -0.65 15.06 10.65
CA ASP A 72 -0.38 15.11 12.11
C ASP A 72 -0.79 16.45 12.76
N ALA A 73 -0.48 17.58 12.12
CA ALA A 73 -0.84 18.89 12.66
C ALA A 73 -2.37 19.11 12.73
N TYR A 74 -3.14 18.48 11.84
CA TYR A 74 -4.60 18.52 11.89
C TYR A 74 -5.14 17.53 12.93
N ALA A 75 -4.53 16.35 13.07
CA ALA A 75 -4.82 15.40 14.14
C ALA A 75 -4.64 16.02 15.53
N ASP A 76 -3.54 16.75 15.77
CA ASP A 76 -3.30 17.47 17.03
C ASP A 76 -4.40 18.49 17.34
N ARG A 77 -4.91 19.19 16.32
CA ARG A 77 -6.02 20.14 16.47
C ARG A 77 -7.35 19.44 16.76
N ILE A 78 -7.61 18.28 16.15
CA ILE A 78 -8.77 17.44 16.50
C ILE A 78 -8.65 17.00 17.97
N ALA A 79 -7.48 16.55 18.40
CA ALA A 79 -7.27 16.10 19.77
C ALA A 79 -7.47 17.21 20.81
N ALA A 80 -7.06 18.44 20.48
CA ALA A 80 -7.31 19.61 21.32
C ALA A 80 -8.81 20.00 21.37
N ALA A 81 -9.53 19.82 20.26
CA ALA A 81 -10.96 20.17 20.16
C ALA A 81 -11.89 19.09 20.77
N GLY A 82 -11.48 17.82 20.76
CA GLY A 82 -12.22 16.67 21.28
C GLY A 82 -11.55 16.03 22.49
N PRO A 83 -11.41 16.70 23.65
CA PRO A 83 -10.72 16.12 24.80
C PRO A 83 -11.40 14.84 25.34
N GLY A 84 -12.70 14.65 25.08
CA GLY A 84 -13.47 13.48 25.49
C GLY A 84 -13.49 12.32 24.50
N MET A 85 -12.57 12.26 23.52
CA MET A 85 -12.44 11.09 22.64
C MET A 85 -12.22 9.81 23.47
N PRO A 86 -12.99 8.74 23.23
CA PRO A 86 -12.81 7.47 23.94
C PRO A 86 -11.50 6.76 23.61
N TRP A 87 -10.93 7.04 22.44
CA TRP A 87 -9.66 6.48 21.99
C TRP A 87 -8.95 7.46 21.04
N ARG A 88 -7.62 7.33 20.95
CA ARG A 88 -6.77 8.19 20.11
C ARG A 88 -5.77 7.36 19.35
N THR A 89 -5.55 7.69 18.08
CA THR A 89 -4.56 7.03 17.24
C THR A 89 -3.14 7.50 17.61
N VAL A 90 -2.29 6.61 18.10
CA VAL A 90 -0.87 6.91 18.31
C VAL A 90 -0.17 7.04 16.96
N TRP A 91 -0.36 6.02 16.12
CA TRP A 91 0.08 5.99 14.74
C TRP A 91 -0.82 5.02 13.96
N ALA A 92 -0.93 5.24 12.65
CA ALA A 92 -1.68 4.38 11.75
C ALA A 92 -0.88 4.18 10.47
N TRP A 93 -0.55 2.93 10.19
CA TRP A 93 0.01 2.50 8.93
C TRP A 93 -1.08 1.79 8.14
N TRP A 94 -2.00 2.63 7.67
CA TRP A 94 -3.32 2.25 7.20
C TRP A 94 -3.54 2.80 5.81
N ARG A 95 -4.13 2.02 4.90
CA ARG A 95 -4.44 2.44 3.54
C ARG A 95 -5.58 3.47 3.54
N PRO A 96 -5.37 4.73 3.14
CA PRO A 96 -6.47 5.64 2.91
C PRO A 96 -7.25 5.22 1.66
N ALA A 97 -8.56 5.46 1.65
CA ALA A 97 -9.40 5.20 0.49
C ALA A 97 -8.90 6.02 -0.72
N HIS A 98 -8.78 5.34 -1.86
CA HIS A 98 -8.29 5.81 -3.15
C HIS A 98 -6.82 6.29 -3.22
N TRP A 99 -5.96 5.96 -2.25
CA TRP A 99 -4.55 6.41 -2.24
C TRP A 99 -3.52 5.35 -2.64
N PHE A 100 -3.93 4.08 -2.65
CA PHE A 100 -3.14 2.93 -3.10
C PHE A 100 -1.64 2.96 -2.70
N PRO A 101 -1.28 3.15 -1.42
CA PRO A 101 0.12 3.11 -1.00
C PRO A 101 0.64 1.67 -0.97
N VAL A 102 1.95 1.49 -1.13
CA VAL A 102 2.57 0.17 -0.94
C VAL A 102 2.69 -0.13 0.55
N HIS A 103 1.87 -1.06 1.06
CA HIS A 103 1.92 -1.55 2.44
C HIS A 103 2.14 -3.07 2.48
N PRO A 104 2.67 -3.63 3.59
CA PRO A 104 2.59 -5.06 3.87
C PRO A 104 1.20 -5.62 3.57
N SER A 105 1.14 -6.71 2.82
CA SER A 105 -0.14 -7.36 2.51
C SER A 105 -0.54 -8.21 3.72
N LEU A 106 -1.55 -7.77 4.47
CA LEU A 106 -2.07 -8.48 5.65
C LEU A 106 -3.19 -9.45 5.25
N ASN A 107 -2.93 -10.21 4.19
CA ASN A 107 -3.91 -11.09 3.56
C ASN A 107 -3.40 -12.53 3.52
N GLY A 108 -4.31 -13.48 3.72
CA GLY A 108 -4.04 -14.92 3.71
C GLY A 108 -3.13 -15.40 4.85
N ASP A 109 -2.69 -16.66 4.78
CA ASP A 109 -1.92 -17.32 5.86
C ASP A 109 -0.42 -16.94 5.90
N TYR A 110 0.02 -16.03 5.03
CA TYR A 110 1.45 -15.75 4.80
C TYR A 110 1.98 -14.52 5.52
N PHE A 111 1.11 -13.74 6.17
CA PHE A 111 1.53 -12.62 6.97
C PHE A 111 1.58 -12.97 8.46
N ARG A 112 2.38 -12.20 9.20
CA ARG A 112 2.41 -12.27 10.66
C ARG A 112 2.69 -10.88 11.21
N VAL A 113 1.85 -10.46 12.14
CA VAL A 113 2.12 -9.31 13.00
C VAL A 113 2.44 -9.84 14.39
N ARG A 114 3.53 -9.36 15.00
CA ARG A 114 3.84 -9.67 16.39
C ARG A 114 4.57 -8.53 17.07
N ARG A 115 4.40 -8.41 18.38
CA ARG A 115 5.21 -7.51 19.21
C ARG A 115 6.49 -8.20 19.65
N CYS A 116 7.62 -7.54 19.47
CA CYS A 116 8.94 -8.02 19.84
C CYS A 116 9.75 -6.92 20.53
N VAL A 117 10.87 -7.30 21.13
CA VAL A 117 11.77 -6.39 21.86
C VAL A 117 13.18 -6.51 21.30
N ASP A 118 13.77 -5.36 20.99
CA ASP A 118 15.18 -5.14 20.64
C ASP A 118 15.85 -4.29 21.73
N GLY A 119 16.50 -4.95 22.69
CA GLY A 119 17.05 -4.30 23.87
C GLY A 119 15.95 -3.59 24.69
N PRO A 120 15.97 -2.25 24.83
CA PRO A 120 14.91 -1.50 25.51
C PRO A 120 13.76 -1.06 24.58
N ARG A 121 13.87 -1.29 23.27
CA ARG A 121 12.88 -0.85 22.28
C ARG A 121 11.85 -1.93 22.05
N GLU A 122 10.59 -1.55 22.10
CA GLU A 122 9.49 -2.39 21.70
C GLU A 122 9.15 -2.11 20.22
N LEU A 123 9.02 -3.18 19.44
CA LEU A 123 8.80 -3.14 18.01
C LEU A 123 7.55 -3.96 17.66
N VAL A 124 6.87 -3.55 16.60
CA VAL A 124 5.88 -4.35 15.88
C VAL A 124 6.57 -4.92 14.65
N GLU A 125 6.79 -6.24 14.63
CA GLU A 125 7.25 -6.96 13.45
C GLU A 125 6.05 -7.27 12.57
N VAL A 126 6.15 -6.87 11.31
CA VAL A 126 5.21 -7.18 10.24
C VAL A 126 5.98 -7.98 9.20
N THR A 127 5.61 -9.25 9.02
CA THR A 127 6.21 -10.12 8.02
C THR A 127 5.18 -10.39 6.93
N ASP A 128 5.58 -10.23 5.67
CA ASP A 128 4.86 -10.74 4.51
C ASP A 128 5.86 -11.42 3.55
N GLN A 129 5.43 -11.65 2.30
CA GLN A 129 6.26 -12.28 1.27
C GLN A 129 7.55 -11.51 0.93
N ARG A 130 7.63 -10.20 1.23
CA ARG A 130 8.83 -9.36 1.04
C ARG A 130 9.80 -9.47 2.22
N GLY A 131 9.44 -10.20 3.26
CA GLY A 131 10.22 -10.37 4.47
C GLY A 131 9.77 -9.46 5.62
N PRO A 132 10.49 -9.51 6.74
CA PRO A 132 10.12 -8.78 7.94
C PRO A 132 10.44 -7.29 7.83
N LEU A 133 9.54 -6.50 8.38
CA LEU A 133 9.67 -5.09 8.62
C LEU A 133 9.35 -4.82 10.10
N TRP A 134 10.10 -3.94 10.73
CA TRP A 134 9.88 -3.54 12.11
C TRP A 134 9.44 -2.09 12.20
N LEU A 135 8.41 -1.84 13.00
CA LEU A 135 7.92 -0.52 13.35
C LEU A 135 8.17 -0.28 14.84
N ASP A 136 8.62 0.92 15.21
CA ASP A 136 8.66 1.32 16.62
C ASP A 136 7.24 1.32 17.19
N ALA A 137 6.98 0.58 18.26
CA ALA A 137 5.62 0.44 18.80
C ALA A 137 5.04 1.76 19.33
N ALA A 138 5.89 2.72 19.70
CA ALA A 138 5.46 4.02 20.22
C ALA A 138 5.22 5.05 19.11
N THR A 139 5.92 4.98 17.99
CA THR A 139 5.84 6.01 16.93
C THR A 139 5.36 5.51 15.56
N GLY A 140 5.37 4.20 15.33
CA GLY A 140 5.05 3.60 14.03
C GLY A 140 6.11 3.83 12.96
N HIS A 141 7.29 4.36 13.33
CA HIS A 141 8.37 4.60 12.38
C HIS A 141 9.13 3.31 12.09
N ARG A 142 9.55 3.12 10.84
CA ARG A 142 10.39 1.98 10.45
C ARG A 142 11.69 1.97 11.27
N ALA A 143 11.96 0.86 11.94
CA ALA A 143 13.20 0.63 12.67
C ALA A 143 14.26 0.02 11.74
N THR A 144 15.49 0.50 11.83
CA THR A 144 16.63 0.04 11.03
C THR A 144 17.72 -0.57 11.91
N GLY A 145 18.48 -1.52 11.38
CA GLY A 145 19.61 -2.12 12.10
C GLY A 145 19.18 -3.09 13.21
N VAL A 146 17.98 -3.67 13.07
CA VAL A 146 17.45 -4.68 13.99
C VAL A 146 18.26 -5.97 13.83
N ASP A 147 18.76 -6.50 14.94
CA ASP A 147 19.37 -7.84 14.97
C ASP A 147 18.28 -8.89 15.16
N GLU A 148 17.82 -9.46 14.05
CA GLU A 148 16.75 -10.47 14.02
C GLU A 148 17.02 -11.66 14.97
N ALA A 149 18.30 -12.03 15.15
CA ALA A 149 18.68 -13.16 16.00
C ALA A 149 18.62 -12.82 17.51
N ALA A 150 18.61 -11.53 17.86
CA ALA A 150 18.52 -11.05 19.23
C ALA A 150 17.09 -10.71 19.66
N LEU A 151 16.13 -10.69 18.73
CA LEU A 151 14.73 -10.37 19.02
C LEU A 151 14.10 -11.40 19.96
N THR A 152 13.37 -10.89 20.94
CA THR A 152 12.55 -11.70 21.84
C THR A 152 11.09 -11.25 21.77
N ASP A 153 10.15 -12.14 22.07
CA ASP A 153 8.73 -11.76 22.12
C ASP A 153 8.50 -10.72 23.22
N ALA A 154 7.70 -9.70 22.90
CA ALA A 154 7.32 -8.71 23.91
C ALA A 154 6.49 -9.40 24.99
N PRO A 155 6.78 -9.15 26.28
CA PRO A 155 6.01 -9.75 27.35
C PRO A 155 4.55 -9.29 27.26
N THR A 156 3.62 -10.20 27.50
CA THR A 156 2.24 -9.81 27.82
C THR A 156 2.29 -8.97 29.08
N ALA A 157 1.98 -7.67 28.98
CA ALA A 157 2.13 -6.77 30.12
C ALA A 157 1.20 -7.19 31.26
N THR A 158 1.72 -7.21 32.48
CA THR A 158 0.93 -7.46 33.70
C THR A 158 -0.13 -6.35 33.83
N GLY A 159 -1.41 -6.72 33.81
CA GLY A 159 -2.55 -5.77 33.81
C GLY A 159 -3.14 -5.47 32.43
N ALA A 160 -2.40 -5.64 31.33
CA ALA A 160 -2.99 -5.53 29.98
C ALA A 160 -3.91 -6.72 29.65
N ALA A 161 -3.61 -7.90 30.21
CA ALA A 161 -4.50 -9.06 30.17
C ALA A 161 -5.82 -8.86 30.96
N GLU A 162 -5.90 -7.82 31.81
CA GLU A 162 -7.10 -7.45 32.56
C GLU A 162 -7.82 -6.23 31.97
N ALA A 163 -7.22 -5.56 30.98
CA ALA A 163 -7.85 -4.46 30.28
C ALA A 163 -8.98 -5.00 29.37
N PRO A 164 -10.13 -4.32 29.31
CA PRO A 164 -11.19 -4.71 28.39
C PRO A 164 -10.67 -4.69 26.94
N ALA A 165 -11.07 -5.67 26.14
CA ALA A 165 -10.83 -5.63 24.71
C ALA A 165 -11.57 -4.44 24.08
N LEU A 166 -11.14 -3.97 22.90
CA LEU A 166 -11.83 -2.86 22.24
C LEU A 166 -13.30 -3.17 21.96
N TYR A 167 -13.61 -4.42 21.59
CA TYR A 167 -14.98 -4.85 21.34
C TYR A 167 -15.85 -4.86 22.63
N ASP A 168 -15.25 -5.05 23.82
CA ASP A 168 -15.96 -5.01 25.10
C ASP A 168 -16.34 -3.59 25.53
N LEU A 169 -15.82 -2.56 24.85
CA LEU A 169 -16.00 -1.15 25.22
C LEU A 169 -17.23 -0.49 24.59
N ASP A 170 -18.04 -1.23 23.81
CA ASP A 170 -19.19 -0.70 23.07
C ASP A 170 -18.81 0.53 22.20
N LEU A 171 -17.62 0.51 21.59
CA LEU A 171 -17.13 1.49 20.61
C LEU A 171 -17.60 1.16 19.20
N PHE A 172 -18.00 2.16 18.42
CA PHE A 172 -18.38 1.96 17.02
C PHE A 172 -17.13 1.72 16.17
N LEU A 173 -16.73 0.45 16.08
CA LEU A 173 -15.53 -0.02 15.39
C LEU A 173 -15.90 -1.03 14.28
N PRO A 174 -15.13 -1.08 13.18
CA PRO A 174 -15.24 -2.16 12.20
C PRO A 174 -15.03 -3.54 12.85
N GLU A 175 -15.69 -4.58 12.32
CA GLU A 175 -15.61 -5.97 12.83
C GLU A 175 -14.15 -6.43 12.99
N GLU A 176 -13.30 -6.10 12.03
CA GLU A 176 -11.88 -6.49 11.99
C GLU A 176 -11.08 -6.00 13.22
N TRP A 177 -11.59 -5.04 13.99
CA TRP A 177 -10.92 -4.53 15.18
C TRP A 177 -11.21 -5.36 16.44
N GLU A 178 -12.06 -6.39 16.37
CA GLU A 178 -12.42 -7.26 17.50
C GLU A 178 -11.18 -7.90 18.16
N ASP A 179 -10.23 -8.35 17.33
CA ASP A 179 -9.03 -9.06 17.78
C ASP A 179 -7.86 -8.14 18.21
N ALA A 180 -8.12 -6.84 18.40
CA ALA A 180 -7.08 -5.88 18.73
C ALA A 180 -6.36 -6.21 20.05
N VAL A 181 -5.04 -6.39 19.99
CA VAL A 181 -4.23 -6.89 21.11
C VAL A 181 -3.85 -5.75 22.05
N ALA A 182 -4.32 -5.81 23.29
CA ALA A 182 -4.02 -4.83 24.32
C ALA A 182 -2.58 -4.95 24.87
N PHE A 183 -1.96 -3.81 25.16
CA PHE A 183 -0.67 -3.72 25.81
C PHE A 183 -0.50 -2.46 26.65
N ALA A 184 0.33 -2.56 27.69
CA ALA A 184 0.59 -1.45 28.59
C ALA A 184 1.52 -0.42 27.94
N ALA A 185 1.22 0.85 28.16
CA ALA A 185 2.09 1.97 27.82
C ALA A 185 2.50 2.76 29.07
N ASP A 186 3.54 3.58 28.93
CA ASP A 186 4.02 4.45 30.00
C ASP A 186 2.90 5.34 30.55
N GLY A 187 2.86 5.45 31.88
CA GLY A 187 1.87 6.24 32.61
C GLY A 187 0.55 5.52 32.91
N GLY A 188 0.49 4.20 32.73
CA GLY A 188 -0.70 3.39 33.06
C GLY A 188 -1.81 3.47 32.02
N ARG A 189 -1.47 3.87 30.80
CA ARG A 189 -2.40 3.92 29.66
C ARG A 189 -2.41 2.57 28.95
N THR A 190 -3.56 2.23 28.35
CA THR A 190 -3.73 1.00 27.57
C THR A 190 -3.70 1.34 26.09
N ARG A 191 -2.82 0.65 25.36
CA ARG A 191 -2.77 0.70 23.90
C ARG A 191 -3.27 -0.60 23.31
N HIS A 192 -3.81 -0.53 22.11
CA HIS A 192 -4.30 -1.66 21.36
C HIS A 192 -3.63 -1.66 19.99
N LEU A 193 -3.03 -2.79 19.62
CA LEU A 193 -2.54 -3.05 18.28
C LEU A 193 -3.71 -3.58 17.45
N VAL A 194 -4.12 -2.82 16.45
CA VAL A 194 -5.18 -3.16 15.52
C VAL A 194 -4.56 -3.71 14.25
N GLU A 195 -5.09 -4.84 13.78
CA GLU A 195 -4.72 -5.50 12.55
C GLU A 195 -5.96 -5.62 11.68
N SER A 196 -5.85 -5.28 10.40
CA SER A 196 -6.95 -5.27 9.43
C SER A 196 -6.38 -5.52 8.06
N VAL A 197 -7.21 -5.99 7.12
CA VAL A 197 -6.80 -6.09 5.71
C VAL A 197 -6.32 -4.74 5.18
N HIS A 198 -6.79 -3.61 5.71
CA HIS A 198 -6.39 -2.28 5.27
C HIS A 198 -5.10 -1.76 5.92
N GLY A 199 -4.58 -2.41 6.96
CA GLY A 199 -3.32 -2.04 7.59
C GLY A 199 -3.24 -2.30 9.09
N ILE A 200 -2.30 -1.60 9.73
CA ILE A 200 -2.00 -1.76 11.16
C ILE A 200 -2.05 -0.40 11.83
N ALA A 201 -2.64 -0.33 13.03
CA ALA A 201 -2.62 0.89 13.82
C ALA A 201 -2.38 0.58 15.29
N VAL A 202 -1.87 1.58 16.01
CA VAL A 202 -1.90 1.58 17.47
C VAL A 202 -2.83 2.68 17.94
N VAL A 203 -3.84 2.30 18.71
CA VAL A 203 -4.77 3.22 19.36
C VAL A 203 -4.60 3.15 20.87
N GLU A 204 -4.84 4.26 21.55
CA GLU A 204 -4.75 4.41 23.00
C GLU A 204 -6.13 4.77 23.54
N THR A 205 -6.63 4.03 24.52
CA THR A 205 -7.94 4.28 25.12
C THR A 205 -7.85 5.29 26.25
N ASP A 206 -8.88 6.13 26.40
CA ASP A 206 -8.99 7.11 27.48
C ASP A 206 -9.94 6.60 28.56
N ALA A 207 -9.38 6.16 29.69
CA ALA A 207 -10.15 5.58 30.79
C ALA A 207 -11.14 6.57 31.44
N ASP A 208 -10.85 7.88 31.40
CA ASP A 208 -11.75 8.89 31.95
C ASP A 208 -12.95 9.11 31.03
N ALA A 209 -12.73 9.18 29.71
CA ALA A 209 -13.81 9.25 28.72
C ALA A 209 -14.67 7.98 28.72
N LEU A 210 -14.03 6.82 28.85
CA LEU A 210 -14.70 5.52 28.84
C LEU A 210 -15.52 5.22 30.10
N ARG A 211 -15.24 5.89 31.23
CA ARG A 211 -15.97 5.68 32.49
C ARG A 211 -17.48 5.87 32.31
N ASP A 212 -17.85 6.98 31.71
CA ASP A 212 -19.24 7.40 31.50
C ASP A 212 -19.74 7.13 30.07
N TRP A 213 -19.02 6.28 29.32
CA TRP A 213 -19.37 5.96 27.93
C TRP A 213 -20.72 5.25 27.85
N PRO A 214 -21.58 5.60 26.87
CA PRO A 214 -22.83 4.88 26.63
C PRO A 214 -22.54 3.41 26.30
N ARG A 215 -23.06 2.49 27.11
CA ARG A 215 -22.91 1.03 26.96
C ARG A 215 -24.23 0.36 26.59
N GLY A 216 -24.16 -0.77 25.91
CA GLY A 216 -25.30 -1.62 25.59
C GLY A 216 -26.19 -1.11 24.44
N ALA A 217 -25.66 -0.25 23.58
CA ALA A 217 -26.36 0.20 22.37
C ALA A 217 -26.31 -0.83 21.23
N GLY A 218 -25.48 -1.87 21.37
CA GLY A 218 -25.16 -2.80 20.28
C GLY A 218 -24.22 -2.13 19.30
N LEU A 219 -23.04 -2.73 19.11
CA LEU A 219 -22.14 -2.32 18.04
C LEU A 219 -22.81 -2.58 16.70
N ASP A 220 -22.72 -1.64 15.78
CA ASP A 220 -23.05 -1.86 14.38
C ASP A 220 -21.75 -2.00 13.57
N PRO A 221 -21.15 -3.20 13.55
CA PRO A 221 -19.92 -3.44 12.79
C PRO A 221 -20.15 -3.31 11.28
N THR A 222 -21.40 -3.34 10.83
CA THR A 222 -21.79 -3.29 9.42
C THR A 222 -21.82 -1.88 8.85
N SER A 223 -21.62 -0.86 9.69
CA SER A 223 -21.66 0.54 9.27
C SER A 223 -20.63 0.90 8.20
N ALA A 224 -19.50 0.17 8.17
CA ALA A 224 -18.43 0.30 7.18
C ALA A 224 -18.60 -0.62 5.95
N GLU A 225 -19.69 -1.39 5.85
CA GLU A 225 -19.95 -2.29 4.71
C GLU A 225 -20.66 -1.57 3.54
N GLU A 226 -21.37 -0.48 3.82
CA GLU A 226 -22.04 0.34 2.81
C GLU A 226 -21.31 1.67 2.59
N PRO A 227 -21.25 2.18 1.34
CA PRO A 227 -20.65 3.48 1.08
C PRO A 227 -21.49 4.59 1.73
N PRO A 228 -20.86 5.53 2.48
CA PRO A 228 -21.57 6.69 2.99
C PRO A 228 -22.18 7.52 1.83
N PRO A 229 -23.33 8.16 2.06
CA PRO A 229 -23.91 9.05 1.04
C PRO A 229 -23.02 10.26 0.82
N GLY A 230 -22.78 10.63 -0.44
CA GLY A 230 -21.99 11.82 -0.79
C GLY A 230 -20.79 11.47 -1.67
N PRO A 231 -19.86 12.42 -1.84
CA PRO A 231 -18.68 12.21 -2.66
C PRO A 231 -17.67 11.27 -1.98
N ALA A 232 -16.99 10.44 -2.78
CA ALA A 232 -15.86 9.65 -2.31
C ALA A 232 -14.61 10.54 -2.06
N PRO A 233 -13.64 10.06 -1.27
CA PRO A 233 -12.33 10.69 -1.18
C PRO A 233 -11.63 10.77 -2.55
N ALA A 234 -10.75 11.76 -2.68
CA ALA A 234 -10.00 11.98 -3.92
C ALA A 234 -9.08 10.81 -4.26
N VAL A 235 -9.06 10.43 -5.55
CA VAL A 235 -8.05 9.51 -6.08
C VAL A 235 -6.67 10.15 -6.04
N ARG A 236 -5.75 9.54 -5.29
CA ARG A 236 -4.34 9.92 -5.24
C ARG A 236 -3.47 8.78 -5.67
N ARG A 237 -2.59 9.09 -6.62
CA ARG A 237 -1.50 8.20 -7.02
C ARG A 237 -0.22 9.01 -7.20
N PRO A 238 0.95 8.42 -6.93
CA PRO A 238 2.21 9.08 -7.21
C PRO A 238 2.33 9.39 -8.71
N THR A 239 2.77 10.61 -9.03
CA THR A 239 3.04 11.02 -10.42
C THR A 239 4.53 11.19 -10.64
N GLY A 240 4.98 10.96 -11.87
CA GLY A 240 6.40 11.09 -12.26
C GLY A 240 7.22 9.80 -12.10
N PRO A 241 8.52 9.87 -12.43
CA PRO A 241 9.43 8.72 -12.48
C PRO A 241 9.72 8.18 -11.08
N LEU A 242 10.20 6.94 -11.02
CA LEU A 242 10.63 6.32 -9.77
C LEU A 242 11.88 7.01 -9.21
N THR A 243 11.90 7.15 -7.88
CA THR A 243 13.07 7.57 -7.12
C THR A 243 13.63 6.37 -6.37
N ALA A 244 14.91 6.43 -5.99
CA ALA A 244 15.53 5.40 -5.17
C ALA A 244 14.71 5.09 -3.90
N ALA A 245 14.28 6.14 -3.20
CA ALA A 245 13.47 6.02 -1.99
C ALA A 245 12.12 5.32 -2.25
N ARG A 246 11.42 5.67 -3.35
CA ARG A 246 10.14 5.03 -3.68
C ARG A 246 10.31 3.54 -4.02
N VAL A 247 11.37 3.17 -4.73
CA VAL A 247 11.67 1.77 -5.04
C VAL A 247 12.07 1.01 -3.78
N ASP A 248 12.90 1.60 -2.92
CA ASP A 248 13.24 1.02 -1.62
C ASP A 248 11.97 0.82 -0.79
N ASP A 249 11.07 1.80 -0.72
CA ASP A 249 9.86 1.70 0.08
C ASP A 249 8.89 0.65 -0.45
N ALA A 250 8.75 0.52 -1.78
CA ALA A 250 7.85 -0.42 -2.42
C ALA A 250 8.28 -1.89 -2.27
N PHE A 251 9.58 -2.16 -2.42
CA PHE A 251 10.10 -3.53 -2.55
C PHE A 251 10.85 -4.04 -1.29
N GLY A 252 10.53 -3.50 -0.11
CA GLY A 252 11.04 -4.05 1.17
C GLY A 252 12.35 -3.44 1.69
N GLY A 253 12.79 -2.33 1.10
CA GLY A 253 13.98 -1.56 1.50
C GLY A 253 15.18 -1.80 0.58
N ALA A 254 16.22 -0.99 0.75
CA ALA A 254 17.41 -1.00 -0.11
C ALA A 254 18.13 -2.36 -0.20
N ARG A 255 17.95 -3.25 0.78
CA ARG A 255 18.53 -4.61 0.76
C ARG A 255 17.90 -5.52 -0.30
N HIS A 256 16.69 -5.20 -0.77
CA HIS A 256 15.94 -5.96 -1.77
C HIS A 256 15.91 -5.25 -3.13
N VAL A 257 16.74 -4.23 -3.32
CA VAL A 257 16.85 -3.47 -4.57
C VAL A 257 18.26 -3.61 -5.13
N VAL A 258 18.37 -4.15 -6.35
CA VAL A 258 19.64 -4.32 -7.07
C VAL A 258 20.01 -2.99 -7.71
N ARG A 259 21.03 -2.34 -7.15
CA ARG A 259 21.70 -1.17 -7.73
C ARG A 259 23.11 -1.54 -8.17
N ILE A 260 23.48 -1.12 -9.38
CA ILE A 260 24.71 -1.54 -10.04
C ILE A 260 25.67 -0.37 -10.14
N ALA A 261 26.87 -0.52 -9.57
CA ALA A 261 27.91 0.49 -9.69
C ALA A 261 28.29 0.70 -11.17
N GLU A 262 28.73 1.90 -11.53
CA GLU A 262 29.07 2.25 -12.92
C GLU A 262 30.12 1.30 -13.54
N SER A 263 31.07 0.81 -12.73
CA SER A 263 32.10 -0.15 -13.13
C SER A 263 31.57 -1.56 -13.40
N ASP A 264 30.41 -1.87 -12.85
CA ASP A 264 29.83 -3.22 -12.82
C ASP A 264 28.57 -3.32 -13.69
N LEU A 265 28.21 -2.23 -14.40
CA LEU A 265 27.11 -2.21 -15.35
C LEU A 265 27.31 -3.28 -16.43
N PRO A 266 26.22 -3.91 -16.92
CA PRO A 266 26.30 -4.96 -17.93
C PRO A 266 27.15 -4.54 -19.14
N GLU A 267 28.03 -5.44 -19.57
CA GLU A 267 28.96 -5.17 -20.67
C GLU A 267 28.20 -4.81 -21.94
N GLY A 268 28.60 -3.72 -22.60
CA GLY A 268 27.96 -3.25 -23.83
C GLY A 268 26.65 -2.48 -23.63
N LEU A 269 26.18 -2.28 -22.39
CA LEU A 269 25.02 -1.41 -22.12
C LEU A 269 25.36 0.06 -22.43
N ILE A 270 24.80 0.61 -23.52
CA ILE A 270 25.12 1.95 -24.02
C ILE A 270 24.03 2.96 -23.68
N HIS A 271 22.77 2.53 -23.59
CA HIS A 271 21.63 3.42 -23.35
C HIS A 271 21.78 4.18 -22.02
N ALA A 272 21.92 5.51 -22.11
CA ALA A 272 22.21 6.36 -20.96
C ALA A 272 21.11 6.31 -19.88
N GLY A 273 19.84 6.22 -20.29
CA GLY A 273 18.71 6.10 -19.37
C GLY A 273 18.78 4.84 -18.52
N SER A 274 19.03 3.69 -19.14
CA SER A 274 19.10 2.40 -18.45
C SER A 274 20.33 2.32 -17.52
N ARG A 275 21.48 2.84 -17.96
CA ARG A 275 22.69 2.95 -17.10
C ARG A 275 22.40 3.77 -15.85
N ARG A 276 21.78 4.94 -16.02
CA ARG A 276 21.40 5.82 -14.90
C ARG A 276 20.39 5.13 -13.99
N TYR A 277 19.38 4.47 -14.56
CA TYR A 277 18.34 3.79 -13.81
C TYR A 277 18.91 2.67 -12.93
N LEU A 278 19.74 1.78 -13.49
CA LEU A 278 20.37 0.68 -12.75
C LEU A 278 21.32 1.18 -11.64
N ARG A 279 21.98 2.32 -11.85
CA ARG A 279 22.89 2.93 -10.87
C ARG A 279 22.16 3.65 -9.73
N ASP A 280 21.22 4.52 -10.09
CA ASP A 280 20.63 5.47 -9.14
C ASP A 280 19.30 4.96 -8.55
N VAL A 281 18.49 4.23 -9.31
CA VAL A 281 17.14 3.80 -8.90
C VAL A 281 17.14 2.31 -8.53
N GLY A 282 17.60 1.45 -9.42
CA GLY A 282 17.72 0.00 -9.24
C GLY A 282 16.47 -0.79 -9.65
N LEU A 283 16.60 -2.12 -9.64
CA LEU A 283 15.52 -3.08 -9.91
C LEU A 283 15.14 -3.84 -8.63
N PRO A 284 13.89 -4.25 -8.44
CA PRO A 284 13.56 -5.16 -7.34
C PRO A 284 14.30 -6.48 -7.53
N ALA A 285 14.97 -6.97 -6.47
CA ALA A 285 15.66 -8.25 -6.52
C ALA A 285 14.69 -9.40 -6.81
N TRP A 286 13.49 -9.30 -6.24
CA TRP A 286 12.40 -10.26 -6.37
C TRP A 286 11.07 -9.54 -6.29
N TRP A 287 10.08 -10.02 -7.02
CA TRP A 287 8.69 -9.55 -6.99
C TRP A 287 7.75 -10.72 -7.25
N VAL A 288 6.55 -10.67 -6.69
CA VAL A 288 5.55 -11.73 -6.88
C VAL A 288 4.14 -11.15 -6.89
N CYS A 289 3.28 -11.69 -7.73
CA CYS A 289 1.84 -11.46 -7.74
C CYS A 289 1.14 -12.81 -8.01
N HIS A 290 0.75 -13.49 -6.93
CA HIS A 290 0.15 -14.82 -6.97
C HIS A 290 1.01 -15.85 -7.76
N SER A 291 0.59 -16.24 -8.96
CA SER A 291 1.30 -17.20 -9.81
C SER A 291 2.40 -16.55 -10.67
N ALA A 292 2.50 -15.22 -10.64
CA ALA A 292 3.53 -14.47 -11.33
C ALA A 292 4.70 -14.12 -10.38
N GLN A 293 5.92 -14.38 -10.79
CA GLN A 293 7.15 -14.14 -10.04
C GLN A 293 8.20 -13.55 -10.97
N TYR A 294 8.86 -12.50 -10.51
CA TYR A 294 9.99 -11.87 -11.19
C TYR A 294 11.22 -11.94 -10.31
N GLU A 295 12.36 -12.29 -10.92
CA GLU A 295 13.67 -12.25 -10.28
C GLU A 295 14.66 -11.47 -11.14
N THR A 296 15.37 -10.52 -10.51
CA THR A 296 16.54 -9.89 -11.12
C THR A 296 17.70 -10.87 -11.09
N HIS A 297 18.37 -11.05 -12.23
CA HIS A 297 19.54 -11.92 -12.31
C HIS A 297 20.69 -11.40 -11.46
N PRO A 298 21.57 -12.29 -10.95
CA PRO A 298 22.83 -11.84 -10.38
C PRO A 298 23.66 -11.12 -11.45
N LEU A 299 24.48 -10.16 -11.02
CA LEU A 299 25.20 -9.25 -11.92
C LEU A 299 26.08 -9.98 -12.95
N ASP A 300 26.69 -11.10 -12.54
CA ASP A 300 27.53 -11.91 -13.41
C ASP A 300 26.76 -12.72 -14.46
N ALA A 301 25.43 -12.84 -14.33
CA ALA A 301 24.53 -13.43 -15.32
C ALA A 301 23.88 -12.37 -16.24
N MET A 302 24.01 -11.07 -15.94
CA MET A 302 23.49 -10.00 -16.80
C MET A 302 24.34 -9.80 -18.05
N ARG A 303 24.13 -10.66 -19.07
CA ARG A 303 24.95 -10.71 -20.28
C ARG A 303 24.10 -10.87 -21.53
N PRO A 304 24.67 -10.60 -22.72
CA PRO A 304 24.04 -10.97 -23.96
C PRO A 304 23.70 -12.47 -24.03
N PRO A 305 22.58 -12.84 -24.67
CA PRO A 305 22.20 -14.24 -24.85
C PRO A 305 23.28 -15.00 -25.62
N ALA A 306 23.39 -16.31 -25.36
CA ALA A 306 24.22 -17.18 -26.17
C ALA A 306 23.73 -17.18 -27.64
N VAL A 307 24.64 -17.42 -28.59
CA VAL A 307 24.38 -17.31 -30.05
C VAL A 307 23.17 -18.15 -30.49
N ASP A 308 22.96 -19.31 -29.87
CA ASP A 308 21.85 -20.21 -30.22
C ASP A 308 20.64 -20.08 -29.29
N ALA A 309 20.70 -19.21 -28.28
CA ALA A 309 19.59 -19.03 -27.35
C ALA A 309 18.43 -18.33 -28.06
N LEU A 310 18.68 -17.21 -28.75
CA LEU A 310 17.66 -16.45 -29.48
C LEU A 310 17.95 -16.52 -31.00
N PRO A 311 17.35 -17.47 -31.73
CA PRO A 311 17.54 -17.53 -33.17
C PRO A 311 16.91 -16.30 -33.84
N ASP A 312 17.61 -15.69 -34.80
CA ASP A 312 17.20 -14.41 -35.42
C ASP A 312 15.79 -14.45 -36.04
N GLU A 313 15.34 -15.62 -36.49
CA GLU A 313 14.00 -15.84 -37.04
C GLU A 313 12.86 -15.68 -36.01
N SER A 314 13.17 -15.65 -34.71
CA SER A 314 12.24 -15.44 -33.60
C SER A 314 12.23 -13.99 -33.08
N LEU A 315 13.06 -13.12 -33.66
CA LEU A 315 13.22 -11.73 -33.25
C LEU A 315 12.39 -10.78 -34.13
N PRO A 316 11.82 -9.71 -33.55
CA PRO A 316 11.19 -8.64 -34.32
C PRO A 316 12.16 -7.97 -35.29
N ASP A 317 11.63 -7.43 -36.39
CA ASP A 317 12.41 -6.66 -37.35
C ASP A 317 13.19 -5.53 -36.66
N GLY A 318 14.50 -5.49 -36.91
CA GLY A 318 15.39 -4.47 -36.35
C GLY A 318 15.93 -4.77 -34.94
N VAL A 319 15.59 -5.92 -34.36
CA VAL A 319 16.17 -6.39 -33.09
C VAL A 319 17.17 -7.51 -33.38
N ALA A 320 18.40 -7.36 -32.91
CA ALA A 320 19.41 -8.41 -32.98
C ALA A 320 19.66 -9.03 -31.59
N ALA A 321 19.88 -10.34 -31.52
CA ALA A 321 20.15 -11.03 -30.25
C ALA A 321 21.35 -10.41 -29.50
N ALA A 322 22.37 -9.96 -30.24
CA ALA A 322 23.58 -9.34 -29.69
C ALA A 322 23.33 -7.94 -29.05
N ASP A 323 22.18 -7.33 -29.34
CA ASP A 323 21.79 -6.05 -28.75
C ASP A 323 20.91 -6.22 -27.50
N LEU A 324 20.60 -7.46 -27.11
CA LEU A 324 19.84 -7.78 -25.90
C LEU A 324 20.78 -8.17 -24.77
N ILE A 325 20.40 -7.84 -23.53
CA ILE A 325 21.10 -8.23 -22.31
C ILE A 325 20.06 -8.86 -21.39
N ALA A 326 20.23 -10.13 -21.02
CA ALA A 326 19.36 -10.78 -20.04
C ALA A 326 19.50 -10.05 -18.69
N PHE A 327 18.40 -9.76 -18.00
CA PHE A 327 18.46 -9.08 -16.70
C PHE A 327 17.55 -9.68 -15.63
N GLY A 328 16.64 -10.56 -16.02
CA GLY A 328 15.79 -11.27 -15.08
C GLY A 328 14.92 -12.30 -15.78
N ALA A 329 14.06 -12.94 -15.01
CA ALA A 329 13.14 -13.93 -15.53
C ALA A 329 11.81 -13.90 -14.77
N THR A 330 10.79 -14.44 -15.42
CA THR A 330 9.52 -14.84 -14.82
C THR A 330 9.17 -16.28 -15.19
N GLU A 331 8.17 -16.88 -14.55
CA GLU A 331 7.60 -18.17 -14.99
C GLU A 331 7.14 -18.12 -16.46
N TYR A 332 6.77 -16.94 -16.96
CA TYR A 332 6.32 -16.73 -18.32
C TYR A 332 7.46 -16.49 -19.33
N GLY A 333 8.70 -16.27 -18.91
CA GLY A 333 9.79 -16.06 -19.86
C GLY A 333 11.05 -15.41 -19.32
N GLU A 334 12.07 -15.35 -20.16
CA GLU A 334 13.32 -14.63 -19.89
C GLU A 334 13.17 -13.15 -20.28
N LEU A 335 13.67 -12.24 -19.45
CA LEU A 335 13.59 -10.79 -19.67
C LEU A 335 14.90 -10.22 -20.19
N TYR A 336 14.78 -9.35 -21.20
CA TYR A 336 15.89 -8.74 -21.89
C TYR A 336 15.78 -7.22 -21.92
N LEU A 337 16.92 -6.56 -21.73
CA LEU A 337 17.09 -5.13 -21.92
C LEU A 337 17.83 -4.89 -23.23
N HIS A 338 17.26 -4.08 -24.11
CA HIS A 338 17.94 -3.68 -25.33
C HIS A 338 18.99 -2.61 -25.03
N ARG A 339 20.25 -2.90 -25.38
CA ARG A 339 21.42 -2.16 -24.90
C ARG A 339 21.55 -0.76 -25.49
N HIS A 340 20.87 -0.48 -26.61
CA HIS A 340 21.00 0.78 -27.36
C HIS A 340 19.87 1.77 -27.07
N ASP A 341 18.62 1.30 -27.03
CA ASP A 341 17.43 2.16 -26.80
C ASP A 341 16.78 1.96 -25.42
N GLY A 342 17.21 0.96 -24.66
CA GLY A 342 16.72 0.71 -23.30
C GLY A 342 15.38 0.00 -23.20
N THR A 343 14.79 -0.42 -24.31
CA THR A 343 13.50 -1.13 -24.31
C THR A 343 13.59 -2.47 -23.57
N VAL A 344 12.53 -2.83 -22.86
CA VAL A 344 12.42 -4.08 -22.10
C VAL A 344 11.59 -5.06 -22.90
N HIS A 345 12.07 -6.28 -23.01
CA HIS A 345 11.44 -7.37 -23.76
C HIS A 345 11.34 -8.62 -22.90
N ILE A 346 10.40 -9.48 -23.24
CA ILE A 346 10.29 -10.83 -22.70
C ILE A 346 10.29 -11.83 -23.83
N ARG A 347 11.08 -12.90 -23.70
CA ARG A 347 10.88 -14.09 -24.53
C ARG A 347 9.78 -14.93 -23.91
N SER A 348 8.55 -14.67 -24.36
CA SER A 348 7.35 -15.22 -23.75
C SER A 348 7.15 -16.70 -24.08
N ARG A 349 6.71 -17.46 -23.07
CA ARG A 349 6.30 -18.87 -23.14
C ARG A 349 4.78 -19.04 -23.07
N LEU A 350 4.03 -17.94 -23.07
CA LEU A 350 2.56 -17.96 -22.97
C LEU A 350 1.91 -18.48 -24.25
N THR A 351 2.51 -18.20 -25.42
CA THR A 351 2.12 -18.82 -26.69
C THR A 351 2.79 -20.19 -26.79
N ARG A 352 2.04 -21.22 -27.22
CA ARG A 352 2.41 -22.66 -27.36
C ARG A 352 3.92 -22.92 -27.22
N ARG A 353 4.34 -23.80 -26.30
CA ARG A 353 5.73 -24.17 -25.93
C ARG A 353 6.81 -24.27 -27.03
N THR A 354 6.46 -24.37 -28.31
CA THR A 354 7.38 -24.42 -29.45
C THR A 354 7.58 -23.08 -30.17
N ASP A 355 6.76 -22.07 -29.86
CA ASP A 355 6.68 -20.78 -30.55
C ASP A 355 6.94 -19.65 -29.52
N GLU A 356 8.09 -19.73 -28.83
CA GLU A 356 8.54 -18.64 -27.95
C GLU A 356 8.86 -17.41 -28.82
N VAL A 357 8.17 -16.29 -28.56
CA VAL A 357 8.34 -15.04 -29.32
C VAL A 357 8.88 -13.96 -28.39
N LEU A 358 9.80 -13.13 -28.90
CA LEU A 358 10.23 -11.93 -28.18
C LEU A 358 9.15 -10.84 -28.29
N VAL A 359 8.60 -10.45 -27.15
CA VAL A 359 7.53 -9.45 -27.04
C VAL A 359 8.07 -8.21 -26.31
N PRO A 360 7.85 -6.99 -26.83
CA PRO A 360 8.15 -5.78 -26.08
C PRO A 360 7.27 -5.74 -24.84
N LEU A 361 7.86 -5.45 -23.68
CA LEU A 361 7.17 -5.46 -22.40
C LEU A 361 7.07 -4.04 -21.81
N ALA A 362 8.08 -3.19 -22.00
CA ALA A 362 8.01 -1.79 -21.59
C ALA A 362 8.95 -0.91 -22.43
N PRO A 363 8.66 0.40 -22.57
CA PRO A 363 9.54 1.36 -23.24
C PRO A 363 10.92 1.48 -22.61
N ASP A 364 11.02 1.33 -21.29
CA ASP A 364 12.27 1.36 -20.53
C ASP A 364 12.12 0.67 -19.15
N LEU A 365 13.22 0.66 -18.37
CA LEU A 365 13.25 0.10 -17.01
C LEU A 365 12.41 0.89 -16.00
N ASP A 366 12.17 2.20 -16.20
CA ASP A 366 11.32 2.99 -15.31
C ASP A 366 9.86 2.56 -15.46
N VAL A 367 9.37 2.48 -16.71
CA VAL A 367 8.00 2.02 -16.98
C VAL A 367 7.81 0.57 -16.53
N PHE A 368 8.76 -0.32 -16.82
CA PHE A 368 8.71 -1.71 -16.35
C PHE A 368 8.55 -1.79 -14.83
N THR A 369 9.39 -1.07 -14.09
CA THR A 369 9.36 -1.13 -12.61
C THR A 369 8.14 -0.42 -12.04
N ARG A 370 7.65 0.65 -12.68
CA ARG A 370 6.41 1.34 -12.27
C ARG A 370 5.19 0.45 -12.44
N ALA A 371 5.15 -0.41 -13.45
CA ALA A 371 4.07 -1.37 -13.62
C ALA A 371 4.09 -2.43 -12.49
N LEU A 372 5.27 -2.96 -12.12
CA LEU A 372 5.40 -3.86 -10.96
C LEU A 372 4.99 -3.17 -9.64
N GLU A 373 5.44 -1.93 -9.44
CA GLU A 373 5.10 -1.14 -8.27
C GLU A 373 3.61 -0.77 -8.22
N ALA A 374 2.97 -0.55 -9.37
CA ALA A 374 1.53 -0.34 -9.46
C ALA A 374 0.76 -1.58 -9.01
N VAL A 375 1.19 -2.79 -9.41
CA VAL A 375 0.55 -4.02 -8.91
C VAL A 375 0.64 -4.10 -7.38
N ASP A 376 1.80 -3.82 -6.79
CA ASP A 376 1.95 -3.85 -5.33
C ASP A 376 1.11 -2.79 -4.60
N ARG A 377 0.93 -1.61 -5.21
CA ARG A 377 0.06 -0.54 -4.69
C ARG A 377 -1.41 -0.90 -4.71
N TYR A 378 -1.88 -1.45 -5.84
CA TYR A 378 -3.30 -1.71 -6.06
C TYR A 378 -3.77 -3.03 -5.45
N ARG A 379 -2.87 -3.99 -5.25
CA ARG A 379 -3.17 -5.34 -4.72
C ARG A 379 -4.18 -5.34 -3.58
N ASN A 380 -3.93 -4.56 -2.53
CA ASN A 380 -4.81 -4.54 -1.37
C ASN A 380 -6.20 -3.97 -1.71
N ALA A 381 -6.26 -2.89 -2.49
CA ALA A 381 -7.51 -2.26 -2.86
C ALA A 381 -8.32 -3.08 -3.87
N CYS A 382 -7.67 -3.87 -4.72
CA CYS A 382 -8.36 -4.81 -5.60
C CYS A 382 -9.05 -5.93 -4.80
N TRP A 383 -8.37 -6.49 -3.81
CA TRP A 383 -8.93 -7.60 -3.03
C TRP A 383 -9.87 -7.15 -1.92
N HIS A 384 -9.60 -5.99 -1.32
CA HIS A 384 -10.35 -5.41 -0.22
C HIS A 384 -10.62 -3.93 -0.49
N PRO A 385 -11.45 -3.61 -1.51
CA PRO A 385 -11.85 -2.23 -1.75
C PRO A 385 -12.67 -1.72 -0.56
N TYR A 386 -12.51 -0.44 -0.21
CA TYR A 386 -13.51 0.22 0.64
C TYR A 386 -14.83 0.29 -0.14
N PRO A 387 -15.99 0.34 0.53
CA PRO A 387 -17.26 0.45 -0.19
C PRO A 387 -17.34 1.66 -1.12
N VAL A 388 -16.67 2.78 -0.78
CA VAL A 388 -16.59 3.98 -1.64
C VAL A 388 -15.77 3.77 -2.91
N GLU A 389 -14.91 2.75 -2.94
CA GLU A 389 -14.07 2.39 -4.08
C GLU A 389 -14.79 1.48 -5.08
N GLY A 390 -15.98 0.99 -4.73
CA GLY A 390 -16.74 0.03 -5.52
C GLY A 390 -16.25 -1.41 -5.32
N GLY A 391 -16.45 -2.24 -6.33
CA GLY A 391 -15.96 -3.62 -6.35
C GLY A 391 -14.53 -3.73 -6.85
N GLN A 392 -14.00 -4.97 -6.87
CA GLN A 392 -12.70 -5.28 -7.48
C GLN A 392 -12.61 -4.80 -8.94
N GLU A 393 -13.71 -4.90 -9.70
CA GLU A 393 -13.78 -4.44 -11.09
C GLU A 393 -13.51 -2.93 -11.21
N ASP A 394 -14.14 -2.11 -10.35
CA ASP A 394 -13.97 -0.65 -10.35
C ASP A 394 -12.52 -0.23 -10.02
N VAL A 395 -11.90 -0.88 -9.02
CA VAL A 395 -10.49 -0.63 -8.68
C VAL A 395 -9.55 -1.14 -9.78
N THR A 396 -9.90 -2.25 -10.43
CA THR A 396 -9.17 -2.79 -11.57
C THR A 396 -9.18 -1.81 -12.75
N GLU A 397 -10.31 -1.16 -13.04
CA GLU A 397 -10.37 -0.12 -14.07
C GLU A 397 -9.43 1.05 -13.76
N LEU A 398 -9.35 1.49 -12.49
CA LEU A 398 -8.41 2.53 -12.06
C LEU A 398 -6.95 2.12 -12.25
N PHE A 399 -6.62 0.86 -11.90
CA PHE A 399 -5.29 0.29 -12.11
C PHE A 399 -4.92 0.22 -13.60
N LEU A 400 -5.81 -0.31 -14.44
CA LEU A 400 -5.59 -0.42 -15.88
C LEU A 400 -5.48 0.95 -16.55
N ALA A 401 -6.24 1.94 -16.09
CA ALA A 401 -6.10 3.32 -16.55
C ALA A 401 -4.73 3.91 -16.19
N GLU A 402 -4.17 3.59 -15.02
CA GLU A 402 -2.80 3.99 -14.69
C GLU A 402 -1.77 3.32 -15.62
N LEU A 403 -1.90 2.01 -15.87
CA LEU A 403 -1.02 1.32 -16.81
C LEU A 403 -1.08 1.93 -18.22
N ALA A 404 -2.28 2.24 -18.71
CA ALA A 404 -2.48 2.88 -20.01
C ALA A 404 -1.78 4.25 -20.10
N GLU A 405 -1.74 5.02 -19.01
CA GLU A 405 -1.03 6.29 -18.93
C GLU A 405 0.49 6.13 -18.90
N LEU A 406 1.01 5.03 -18.36
CA LEU A 406 2.44 4.71 -18.42
C LEU A 406 2.88 4.36 -19.84
N ALA A 407 2.16 3.43 -20.47
CA ALA A 407 2.27 3.10 -21.88
C ALA A 407 0.98 2.37 -22.32
N PRO A 408 0.32 2.81 -23.42
CA PRO A 408 -1.01 2.31 -23.80
C PRO A 408 -1.11 0.78 -23.94
N ASP A 409 -0.05 0.15 -24.46
CA ASP A 409 -0.04 -1.29 -24.73
C ASP A 409 0.01 -2.15 -23.46
N LEU A 410 0.34 -1.58 -22.28
CA LEU A 410 0.45 -2.34 -21.02
C LEU A 410 -0.88 -2.91 -20.56
N SER A 411 -1.98 -2.19 -20.78
CA SER A 411 -3.34 -2.58 -20.39
C SER A 411 -4.17 -3.14 -21.55
N ASP A 412 -3.69 -3.03 -22.79
CA ASP A 412 -4.43 -3.46 -23.98
C ASP A 412 -4.19 -4.96 -24.27
N GLN A 413 -5.14 -5.79 -23.82
CA GLN A 413 -5.10 -7.26 -23.98
C GLN A 413 -5.23 -7.73 -25.45
N ASP A 414 -5.55 -6.86 -26.41
CA ASP A 414 -5.52 -7.21 -27.83
C ASP A 414 -4.07 -7.19 -28.37
N THR A 415 -3.16 -6.49 -27.71
CA THR A 415 -1.72 -6.46 -28.05
C THR A 415 -0.96 -7.64 -27.45
N ALA A 416 0.21 -7.98 -28.00
CA ALA A 416 1.06 -9.00 -27.39
C ALA A 416 1.60 -8.55 -26.01
N THR A 417 1.95 -7.28 -25.87
CA THR A 417 2.41 -6.65 -24.63
C THR A 417 1.37 -6.77 -23.52
N GLY A 418 0.15 -6.29 -23.75
CA GLY A 418 -0.91 -6.30 -22.76
C GLY A 418 -1.40 -7.70 -22.45
N ARG A 419 -1.35 -8.64 -23.41
CA ARG A 419 -1.52 -10.06 -23.07
C ARG A 419 -0.49 -10.55 -22.08
N VAL A 420 0.81 -10.29 -22.26
CA VAL A 420 1.80 -10.75 -21.26
C VAL A 420 1.54 -10.09 -19.90
N TRP A 421 1.29 -8.79 -19.88
CA TRP A 421 0.99 -8.07 -18.64
C TRP A 421 -0.26 -8.58 -17.93
N SER A 422 -1.30 -8.98 -18.66
CA SER A 422 -2.50 -9.54 -18.04
C SER A 422 -2.22 -10.77 -17.22
N TRP A 423 -1.26 -11.62 -17.62
CA TRP A 423 -0.82 -12.74 -16.79
C TRP A 423 -0.03 -12.30 -15.56
N LEU A 424 0.80 -11.25 -15.68
CA LEU A 424 1.60 -10.72 -14.57
C LEU A 424 0.72 -10.10 -13.47
N TYR A 425 -0.35 -9.37 -13.85
CA TYR A 425 -1.24 -8.71 -12.88
C TYR A 425 -2.53 -9.49 -12.57
N ALA A 426 -2.78 -10.65 -13.21
CA ALA A 426 -4.01 -11.45 -13.02
C ALA A 426 -4.30 -11.74 -11.54
N GLY A 427 -3.25 -11.90 -10.72
CA GLY A 427 -3.38 -12.12 -9.29
C GLY A 427 -4.16 -11.03 -8.53
N ILE A 428 -4.24 -9.80 -9.06
CA ILE A 428 -5.01 -8.71 -8.45
C ILE A 428 -6.26 -8.35 -9.24
N THR A 429 -6.32 -8.65 -10.54
CA THR A 429 -7.47 -8.24 -11.39
C THR A 429 -8.49 -9.35 -11.62
N GLU A 430 -8.08 -10.61 -11.56
CA GLU A 430 -8.93 -11.77 -11.87
C GLU A 430 -9.13 -12.70 -10.67
N LEU A 431 -8.18 -12.71 -9.75
CA LEU A 431 -8.17 -13.60 -8.59
C LEU A 431 -8.44 -12.82 -7.30
N GLY A 432 -9.07 -13.48 -6.32
CA GLY A 432 -9.14 -12.99 -4.95
C GLY A 432 -7.83 -13.16 -4.19
N ALA A 433 -7.78 -12.70 -2.92
CA ALA A 433 -6.61 -12.80 -2.06
C ALA A 433 -6.07 -14.24 -1.89
N ASP A 434 -6.97 -15.24 -1.92
CA ASP A 434 -6.64 -16.66 -1.80
C ASP A 434 -6.26 -17.32 -3.14
N GLY A 435 -6.38 -16.60 -4.26
CA GLY A 435 -6.03 -17.10 -5.59
C GLY A 435 -7.11 -17.86 -6.35
N TYR A 436 -8.38 -17.78 -5.92
CA TYR A 436 -9.52 -18.45 -6.55
C TYR A 436 -10.66 -17.49 -6.85
#